data_AF-A0A1G8SL85-F1
#
_entry.id   AF-A0A1G8SL85-F1
#
_cell.length_a   1.000
_cell.length_b   1.000
_cell.length_c   1.000
_cell.angle_alpha   90.00
_cell.angle_beta   90.00
_cell.angle_gamma   90.00
#
_symmetry.space_group_name_H-M   'P 1'
#
loop_
_entity.id
_entity.type
_entity.pdbx_description
1 polymer ?
#
loop_
_entity_poly.entity_id
_entity_poly.type
_entity_poly.pdbx_seq_one_letter_code
_entity_poly.pdbx_strand_id
1 'polypeptide(L)'
;MRPKHAPRVIDQGSVWILVAVPSIWAGHFLLSYWIAAIWCAKLPAGASLAEIRWVIAGLGALSIAAIAGLGVIAVRRYGGEFLVFEEITESSERGRDRFIGHVTLLLCGLSVMAVLFTVIPGLVIGQC
;
A
#
# COMPACT_ATOMS: atom_id res chain seq x y z
N MET A 1 -11.07 -38.38 -19.80
CA MET A 1 -10.29 -37.50 -18.90
C MET A 1 -11.15 -36.27 -18.58
N ARG A 2 -11.63 -36.13 -17.34
CA ARG A 2 -12.35 -34.92 -16.91
C ARG A 2 -11.32 -33.80 -16.71
N PRO A 3 -11.51 -32.59 -17.25
CA PRO A 3 -10.63 -31.47 -16.93
C PRO A 3 -10.72 -31.23 -15.42
N LYS A 4 -9.60 -31.45 -14.70
CA LYS A 4 -9.46 -31.03 -13.31
C LYS A 4 -9.73 -29.53 -13.29
N HIS A 5 -10.79 -29.12 -12.61
CA HIS A 5 -11.05 -27.70 -12.34
C HIS A 5 -9.86 -27.18 -11.54
N ALA A 6 -8.91 -26.52 -12.20
CA ALA A 6 -7.89 -25.76 -11.50
C ALA A 6 -8.64 -24.67 -10.72
N PRO A 7 -8.48 -24.58 -9.39
CA PRO A 7 -9.11 -23.52 -8.61
C PRO A 7 -8.71 -22.17 -9.20
N ARG A 8 -9.70 -21.30 -9.48
CA ARG A 8 -9.43 -19.96 -10.04
C ARG A 8 -8.57 -19.20 -9.03
N VAL A 9 -7.43 -18.70 -9.48
CA VAL A 9 -6.49 -17.90 -8.65
C VAL A 9 -7.19 -16.71 -7.98
N ILE A 10 -8.27 -16.21 -8.60
CA ILE A 10 -9.10 -15.11 -8.11
C ILE A 10 -9.88 -15.51 -6.84
N ASP A 11 -10.27 -16.77 -6.66
CA ASP A 11 -11.07 -17.23 -5.50
C ASP A 11 -10.23 -17.44 -4.23
N GLN A 12 -8.90 -17.50 -4.32
CA GLN A 12 -7.99 -17.78 -3.18
C GLN A 12 -7.79 -16.57 -2.24
N GLY A 13 -8.46 -15.45 -2.50
CA GLY A 13 -8.29 -14.21 -1.73
C GLY A 13 -6.89 -13.59 -1.82
N SER A 14 -6.00 -14.14 -2.65
CA SER A 14 -4.59 -13.71 -2.70
C SER A 14 -4.38 -12.41 -3.47
N VAL A 15 -5.21 -12.18 -4.49
CA VAL A 15 -5.09 -11.00 -5.36
C VAL A 15 -5.61 -9.73 -4.68
N TRP A 16 -6.60 -9.84 -3.78
CA TRP A 16 -7.19 -8.63 -3.20
C TRP A 16 -6.21 -7.88 -2.28
N ILE A 17 -5.39 -8.58 -1.48
CA ILE A 17 -4.39 -7.91 -0.62
C ILE A 17 -3.32 -7.24 -1.50
N LEU A 18 -2.86 -7.97 -2.51
CA LEU A 18 -1.87 -7.50 -3.48
C LEU A 18 -2.32 -6.19 -4.15
N VAL A 19 -3.61 -6.06 -4.48
CA VAL A 19 -4.19 -4.84 -5.07
C VAL A 19 -4.51 -3.78 -4.01
N ALA A 20 -5.04 -4.18 -2.85
CA ALA A 20 -5.45 -3.26 -1.79
C ALA A 20 -4.30 -2.42 -1.26
N VAL A 21 -3.10 -3.00 -1.12
CA VAL A 21 -1.90 -2.32 -0.61
C VAL A 21 -1.52 -1.08 -1.43
N PRO A 22 -1.27 -1.18 -2.76
CA PRO A 22 -1.03 0.00 -3.59
C PRO A 22 -2.26 0.89 -3.74
N SER A 23 -3.48 0.35 -3.69
CA SER A 23 -4.70 1.18 -3.70
C SER A 23 -4.82 2.08 -2.47
N ILE A 24 -4.44 1.60 -1.27
CA ILE A 24 -4.42 2.41 -0.04
C ILE A 24 -3.42 3.56 -0.19
N TRP A 25 -2.23 3.29 -0.72
CA TRP A 25 -1.26 4.36 -1.02
C TRP A 25 -1.82 5.37 -2.02
N ALA A 26 -2.42 4.91 -3.13
CA ALA A 26 -2.98 5.81 -4.14
C ALA A 26 -4.11 6.68 -3.58
N GLY A 27 -4.99 6.11 -2.74
CA GLY A 27 -6.04 6.85 -2.04
C GLY A 27 -5.47 7.87 -1.06
N HIS A 28 -4.45 7.50 -0.28
CA HIS A 28 -3.72 8.41 0.60
C HIS A 28 -3.11 9.59 -0.16
N PHE A 29 -2.43 9.32 -1.28
CA PHE A 29 -1.84 10.33 -2.15
C PHE A 29 -2.89 11.31 -2.66
N LEU A 30 -3.98 10.79 -3.21
CA LEU A 30 -5.08 11.60 -3.75
C LEU A 30 -5.71 12.47 -2.66
N LEU A 31 -6.03 11.89 -1.51
CA LEU A 31 -6.64 12.61 -0.39
C LEU A 31 -5.72 13.71 0.15
N SER A 32 -4.43 13.41 0.33
CA SER A 32 -3.45 14.40 0.81
C SER A 32 -3.36 15.60 -0.12
N TYR A 33 -3.30 15.34 -1.44
CA TYR A 33 -3.27 16.39 -2.45
C TYR A 33 -4.56 17.19 -2.50
N TRP A 34 -5.72 16.54 -2.47
CA TRP A 34 -7.01 17.23 -2.48
C TRP A 34 -7.21 18.11 -1.26
N ILE A 35 -6.88 17.60 -0.08
CA ILE A 35 -6.98 18.38 1.15
C ILE A 35 -6.08 19.62 1.08
N ALA A 36 -4.83 19.47 0.66
CA ALA A 36 -3.91 20.60 0.49
C ALA A 36 -4.41 21.61 -0.57
N ALA A 37 -4.89 21.13 -1.72
CA ALA A 37 -5.42 21.98 -2.78
C ALA A 37 -6.65 22.77 -2.32
N ILE A 38 -7.59 22.11 -1.63
CA ILE A 38 -8.80 22.77 -1.07
C ILE A 38 -8.40 23.79 -0.02
N TRP A 39 -7.43 23.47 0.84
CA TRP A 39 -6.91 24.39 1.85
C TRP A 39 -6.35 25.66 1.19
N CYS A 40 -5.45 25.50 0.22
CA CYS A 40 -4.84 26.63 -0.48
C CYS A 40 -5.81 27.41 -1.36
N ALA A 41 -6.86 26.77 -1.90
CA ALA A 41 -7.87 27.46 -2.68
C ALA A 41 -8.84 28.29 -1.80
N LYS A 42 -9.05 27.91 -0.54
CA LYS A 42 -10.01 28.56 0.35
C LYS A 42 -9.39 29.61 1.28
N LEU A 43 -8.10 29.52 1.56
CA LEU A 43 -7.41 30.47 2.43
C LEU A 43 -6.68 31.55 1.61
N PRO A 44 -6.35 32.70 2.22
CA PRO A 44 -5.55 33.74 1.56
C PRO A 44 -4.18 33.23 1.09
N ALA A 45 -3.62 33.86 0.06
CA ALA A 45 -2.25 33.58 -0.37
C ALA A 45 -1.25 33.77 0.79
N GLY A 46 -0.31 32.83 0.96
CA GLY A 46 0.61 32.81 2.10
C GLY A 46 0.02 32.19 3.38
N ALA A 47 -1.18 31.59 3.32
CA ALA A 47 -1.74 30.87 4.45
C ALA A 47 -0.84 29.70 4.87
N SER A 48 -0.70 29.53 6.18
CA SER A 48 0.13 28.48 6.77
C SER A 48 -0.45 27.09 6.48
N LEU A 49 0.44 26.16 6.14
CA LEU A 49 0.12 24.73 6.04
C LEU A 49 0.29 24.00 7.39
N ALA A 50 0.69 24.70 8.46
CA ALA A 50 0.99 24.06 9.74
C ALA A 50 -0.20 23.32 10.36
N GLU A 51 -1.42 23.87 10.20
CA GLU A 51 -2.63 23.25 10.74
C GLU A 51 -3.00 21.96 9.99
N ILE A 52 -2.95 22.00 8.65
CA ILE A 52 -3.34 20.85 7.82
C ILE A 52 -2.27 19.76 7.78
N ARG A 53 -1.01 20.09 8.13
CA ARG A 53 0.10 19.15 8.22
C ARG A 53 -0.18 17.95 9.11
N TRP A 54 -0.82 18.18 10.27
CA TRP A 54 -1.16 17.09 11.19
C TRP A 54 -2.22 16.15 10.61
N VAL A 55 -3.14 16.66 9.79
CA VAL A 55 -4.14 15.85 9.09
C VAL A 55 -3.45 14.95 8.06
N ILE A 56 -2.55 15.51 7.25
CA ILE A 56 -1.77 14.78 6.24
C ILE A 56 -0.87 13.73 6.90
N ALA A 57 -0.18 14.09 8.00
CA ALA A 57 0.64 13.15 8.76
C ALA A 57 -0.19 12.03 9.39
N GLY A 58 -1.37 12.33 9.93
CA GLY A 58 -2.30 11.36 10.50
C GLY A 58 -2.83 10.38 9.45
N LEU A 59 -3.19 10.88 8.25
CA LEU A 59 -3.55 10.06 7.11
C LEU A 59 -2.41 9.10 6.72
N GLY A 60 -1.18 9.60 6.65
CA GLY A 60 -0.01 8.78 6.35
C GLY A 60 0.22 7.68 7.38
N ALA A 61 0.15 8.02 8.67
CA ALA A 61 0.27 7.05 9.75
C ALA A 61 -0.81 5.95 9.68
N LEU A 62 -2.07 6.34 9.42
CA LEU A 62 -3.18 5.40 9.24
C LEU A 62 -2.96 4.48 8.04
N SER A 63 -2.52 5.02 6.91
CA SER A 63 -2.23 4.22 5.70
C SER A 63 -1.07 3.25 5.92
N ILE A 64 0.00 3.67 6.60
CA ILE A 64 1.12 2.78 6.96
C ILE A 64 0.63 1.67 7.88
N ALA A 65 -0.16 1.98 8.91
CA ALA A 65 -0.72 0.97 9.81
C ALA A 65 -1.60 -0.05 9.06
N ALA A 66 -2.45 0.41 8.14
CA ALA A 66 -3.28 -0.45 7.30
C ALA A 66 -2.44 -1.37 6.40
N ILE A 67 -1.42 -0.82 5.71
CA ILE A 67 -0.51 -1.57 4.84
C ILE A 67 0.28 -2.60 5.66
N ALA A 68 0.81 -2.22 6.82
CA ALA A 68 1.53 -3.13 7.71
C ALA A 68 0.63 -4.27 8.20
N GLY A 69 -0.61 -3.97 8.59
CA GLY A 69 -1.61 -4.97 8.98
C GLY A 69 -1.92 -5.96 7.85
N LEU A 70 -2.10 -5.46 6.63
CA LEU A 70 -2.28 -6.29 5.44
C LEU A 70 -1.06 -7.17 5.14
N GLY A 71 0.15 -6.64 5.33
CA GLY A 71 1.40 -7.40 5.24
C GLY A 71 1.44 -8.57 6.23
N VAL A 72 1.09 -8.33 7.50
CA VAL A 72 1.01 -9.39 8.52
C VAL A 72 -0.01 -10.47 8.14
N ILE A 73 -1.19 -10.06 7.64
CA ILE A 73 -2.21 -10.99 7.16
C ILE A 73 -1.69 -11.82 5.98
N ALA A 74 -0.96 -11.19 5.05
CA ALA A 74 -0.37 -11.87 3.90
C ALA A 74 0.66 -12.94 4.32
N VAL A 75 1.55 -12.64 5.28
CA VAL A 75 2.49 -13.63 5.83
C VAL A 75 1.74 -14.81 6.43
N ARG A 76 0.75 -14.54 7.29
CA ARG A 76 0.00 -15.59 8.00
C ARG A 76 -0.83 -16.48 7.07
N ARG A 77 -1.35 -15.92 5.98
CA ARG A 77 -2.27 -16.62 5.07
C ARG A 77 -1.55 -17.35 3.93
N TYR A 78 -0.46 -16.78 3.42
CA TYR A 78 0.23 -17.28 2.22
C TYR A 78 1.63 -17.84 2.50
N GLY A 79 2.13 -17.74 3.74
CA GLY A 79 3.46 -18.26 4.11
C GLY A 79 4.60 -17.61 3.33
N GLY A 80 4.39 -16.36 2.88
CA GLY A 80 5.40 -15.59 2.15
C GLY A 80 6.58 -15.28 3.05
N GLU A 81 7.77 -15.66 2.60
CA GLU A 81 9.05 -15.27 3.21
C GLU A 81 9.65 -14.12 2.40
N PHE A 82 10.27 -13.15 3.07
CA PHE A 82 10.91 -12.02 2.40
C PHE A 82 12.30 -12.43 1.89
N LEU A 83 12.35 -13.27 0.85
CA LEU A 83 13.57 -13.78 0.25
C LEU A 83 13.80 -13.11 -1.11
N VAL A 84 14.68 -12.11 -1.14
CA VAL A 84 14.93 -11.27 -2.33
C VAL A 84 15.64 -12.03 -3.47
N PHE A 85 16.22 -13.22 -3.19
CA PHE A 85 17.11 -13.93 -4.12
C PHE A 85 16.70 -15.39 -4.42
N GLU A 86 15.51 -15.83 -4.04
CA GLU A 86 15.11 -17.23 -4.27
C GLU A 86 14.25 -17.38 -5.54
N GLU A 87 14.71 -18.24 -6.46
CA GLU A 87 14.00 -18.56 -7.69
C GLU A 87 12.90 -19.60 -7.38
N ILE A 88 11.66 -19.15 -7.25
CA ILE A 88 10.50 -20.03 -7.04
C ILE A 88 10.16 -20.72 -8.37
N THR A 89 10.83 -21.82 -8.68
CA THR A 89 10.63 -22.60 -9.93
C THR A 89 9.56 -23.68 -9.82
N GLU A 90 8.99 -23.92 -8.63
CA GLU A 90 7.94 -24.92 -8.44
C GLU A 90 6.60 -24.50 -9.05
N SER A 91 6.09 -25.28 -10.01
CA SER A 91 4.75 -25.13 -10.59
C SER A 91 3.65 -25.79 -9.74
N SER A 92 3.81 -25.83 -8.41
CA SER A 92 2.84 -26.40 -7.46
C SER A 92 1.85 -25.33 -6.96
N GLU A 93 0.65 -25.72 -6.53
CA GLU A 93 -0.32 -24.76 -5.95
C GLU A 93 0.29 -24.03 -4.73
N ARG A 94 1.07 -24.74 -3.92
CA ARG A 94 1.77 -24.19 -2.77
C ARG A 94 2.89 -23.22 -3.15
N GLY A 95 3.59 -23.47 -4.26
CA GLY A 95 4.58 -22.55 -4.82
C GLY A 95 3.98 -21.21 -5.24
N ARG A 96 2.76 -21.24 -5.83
CA ARG A 96 2.03 -20.03 -6.22
C ARG A 96 1.63 -19.17 -5.01
N ASP A 97 1.14 -19.77 -3.93
CA ASP A 97 0.76 -19.01 -2.74
C ASP A 97 1.98 -18.33 -2.11
N ARG A 98 3.11 -19.03 -2.04
CA ARG A 98 4.37 -18.46 -1.54
C ARG A 98 4.86 -17.30 -2.39
N PHE A 99 4.79 -17.41 -3.71
CA PHE A 99 5.11 -16.32 -4.64
C PHE A 99 4.21 -15.09 -4.42
N ILE A 100 2.90 -15.27 -4.33
CA ILE A 100 1.99 -14.13 -4.11
C ILE A 100 2.24 -13.51 -2.73
N GLY A 101 2.52 -14.31 -1.70
CA GLY A 101 2.95 -13.83 -0.40
C GLY A 101 4.20 -12.95 -0.49
N HIS A 102 5.23 -13.41 -1.21
CA HIS A 102 6.48 -12.67 -1.42
C HIS A 102 6.25 -11.32 -2.15
N VAL A 103 5.55 -11.35 -3.29
CA VAL A 103 5.25 -10.14 -4.07
C VAL A 103 4.41 -9.15 -3.25
N THR A 104 3.46 -9.64 -2.45
CA THR A 104 2.64 -8.79 -1.58
C THR A 104 3.49 -8.06 -0.54
N LEU A 105 4.50 -8.72 0.04
CA LEU A 105 5.41 -8.06 0.99
C LEU A 105 6.29 -7.00 0.34
N LEU A 106 6.79 -7.25 -0.87
CA LEU A 106 7.52 -6.25 -1.65
C LEU A 106 6.65 -5.02 -1.91
N LEU A 107 5.38 -5.25 -2.30
CA LEU A 107 4.42 -4.18 -2.51
C LEU A 107 4.07 -3.45 -1.21
N CYS A 108 3.97 -4.13 -0.07
CA CYS A 108 3.81 -3.49 1.24
C CYS A 108 4.98 -2.55 1.53
N GLY A 109 6.22 -3.02 1.37
CA GLY A 109 7.42 -2.21 1.59
C GLY A 109 7.46 -0.99 0.66
N LEU A 110 7.21 -1.20 -0.63
CA LEU A 110 7.16 -0.13 -1.63
C LEU A 110 6.06 0.90 -1.31
N SER A 111 4.86 0.45 -0.97
CA SER A 111 3.74 1.35 -0.64
C SER A 111 3.99 2.15 0.63
N VAL A 112 4.63 1.56 1.66
CA VAL A 112 5.05 2.33 2.85
C VAL A 112 6.04 3.43 2.47
N MET A 113 7.05 3.12 1.65
CA MET A 113 7.99 4.14 1.16
C MET A 113 7.26 5.23 0.38
N ALA A 114 6.32 4.85 -0.49
CA ALA A 114 5.54 5.79 -1.28
C ALA A 114 4.64 6.70 -0.41
N VAL A 115 4.08 6.19 0.70
CA VAL A 115 3.38 7.01 1.70
C VAL A 115 4.33 8.01 2.35
N LEU A 116 5.54 7.58 2.75
CA LEU A 116 6.55 8.47 3.33
C LEU A 116 6.93 9.59 2.36
N PHE A 117 7.18 9.27 1.08
CA PHE A 117 7.47 10.27 0.06
C PHE A 117 6.29 11.23 -0.16
N THR A 118 5.05 10.77 0.01
CA THR A 118 3.85 11.61 -0.13
C THR A 118 3.72 12.64 0.98
N VAL A 119 4.12 12.31 2.22
CA VAL A 119 4.02 13.26 3.35
C VAL A 119 5.15 14.31 3.36
N ILE A 120 6.31 14.02 2.75
CA ILE A 120 7.48 14.95 2.74
C ILE A 120 7.12 16.37 2.25
N PRO A 121 6.44 16.57 1.10
CA PRO A 121 6.06 17.92 0.66
C PRO A 121 5.24 18.68 1.70
N GLY A 122 4.29 18.02 2.38
CA GLY A 122 3.48 18.63 3.43
C GLY A 122 4.28 19.03 4.69
N LEU A 123 5.44 18.40 4.92
CA LEU A 123 6.34 18.72 6.03
C LEU A 123 7.32 19.85 5.70
N VAL A 124 7.78 19.92 4.44
CA VAL A 124 8.81 20.89 4.01
C VAL A 124 8.18 22.21 3.57
N ILE A 125 7.02 22.15 2.90
CA ILE A 125 6.34 23.35 2.41
C ILE A 125 5.58 24.00 3.57
N GLY A 126 5.85 25.29 3.81
CA GLY A 126 5.29 26.05 4.94
C GLY A 126 4.00 26.80 4.61
N GLN A 127 3.79 27.17 3.35
CA GLN A 127 2.68 28.01 2.92
C GLN A 127 2.10 27.54 1.59
N CYS A 128 0.85 27.94 1.36
CA CYS A 128 0.27 28.09 0.04
C CYS A 128 0.91 29.31 -0.67
#